data_AF-A0A944TW96-F1
#
_entry.id   AF-A0A944TW96-F1
#
_cell.length_a   1.000
_cell.length_b   1.000
_cell.length_c   1.000
_cell.angle_alpha   90.00
_cell.angle_beta   90.00
_cell.angle_gamma   90.00
#
_symmetry.space_group_name_H-M   'P 1'
#
loop_
_entity.id
_entity.type
_entity.pdbx_description
1 polymer ?
#
loop_
_entity_poly.entity_id
_entity_poly.type
_entity_poly.pdbx_seq_one_letter_code
_entity_poly.pdbx_strand_id
1 'polypeptide(L)'
;MKNLLLFFVLVLIAMGAYTSGITDRGFLATSDRTIKKYQKKVELALNREKAGPERKLSIYLKAGDTLSGYGYFKHAINYYKKALALKVPGNQLPLYNKILRIYGLLENQKGTQEILLESSSFLQKHPQYQRGAQYSAFLLKKADNSRRPSSVSLSKKEVYQIRRSAGYVELKLSDAKKYFSQKEYQKSIEILRTYDFRSAPLSQKVFYDLNNYLTDRKGKHRFLCRKELSLYPSAPSFSLKICSFLHQAQKDQDINKNEIDTVTSWIKNNHPNESFFIPGINDLYQGDN
;
A
#
# COMPACT_ATOMS: atom_id res chain seq x y z
N MET A 1 11.79 6.46 36.43
CA MET A 1 10.35 6.45 36.05
C MET A 1 9.85 7.74 35.37
N LYS A 2 10.41 8.94 35.63
CA LYS A 2 9.96 10.21 35.01
C LYS A 2 10.14 10.31 33.47
N ASN A 3 11.03 9.49 32.86
CA ASN A 3 11.24 9.49 31.40
C ASN A 3 10.24 8.61 30.61
N LEU A 4 9.47 7.74 31.28
CA LEU A 4 8.49 6.87 30.61
C LEU A 4 7.14 7.59 30.41
N LEU A 5 6.77 8.49 31.32
CA LEU A 5 5.54 9.29 31.23
C LEU A 5 5.59 10.31 30.08
N LEU A 6 6.75 10.90 29.80
CA LEU A 6 6.90 11.85 28.69
C LEU A 6 6.72 11.18 27.31
N PHE A 7 7.00 9.88 27.22
CA PHE A 7 6.82 9.08 26.00
C PHE A 7 5.35 8.77 25.74
N PHE A 8 4.55 8.55 26.79
CA PHE A 8 3.11 8.28 26.68
C PHE A 8 2.28 9.52 26.37
N VAL A 9 2.63 10.68 26.95
CA VAL A 9 1.90 11.94 26.70
C VAL A 9 2.09 12.45 25.26
N LEU A 10 3.25 12.19 24.64
CA LEU A 10 3.50 12.54 23.23
C LEU A 10 2.78 11.62 22.23
N VAL A 11 2.47 10.39 22.61
CA VAL A 11 1.71 9.44 21.76
C VAL A 11 0.23 9.83 21.69
N LEU A 12 -0.34 10.38 22.77
CA LEU A 12 -1.75 10.77 22.83
C LEU A 12 -2.07 12.06 22.06
N ILE A 13 -1.16 13.02 21.99
CA ILE A 13 -1.38 14.28 21.25
C ILE A 13 -1.33 14.06 19.73
N ALA A 14 -0.58 13.06 19.25
CA ALA A 14 -0.42 12.79 17.82
C ALA A 14 -1.58 12.01 17.19
N MET A 15 -2.38 11.29 17.98
CA MET A 15 -3.54 10.54 17.46
C MET A 15 -4.78 11.41 17.21
N GLY A 16 -4.82 12.64 17.75
CA GLY A 16 -5.94 13.57 17.56
C GLY A 16 -5.87 14.49 16.33
N ALA A 17 -4.78 14.45 15.55
CA ALA A 17 -4.52 15.44 14.50
C ALA A 17 -4.72 14.92 13.06
N TYR A 18 -5.40 13.78 12.88
CA TYR A 18 -5.61 13.18 11.56
C TYR A 18 -6.79 13.78 10.75
N THR A 19 -7.53 14.75 11.31
CA THR A 19 -8.73 15.29 10.65
C THR A 19 -8.88 16.80 10.86
N SER A 20 -8.02 17.62 10.26
CA SER A 20 -8.39 18.98 9.79
C SER A 20 -7.16 19.67 9.21
N GLY A 21 -7.31 20.28 8.03
CA GLY A 21 -6.30 21.10 7.37
C GLY A 21 -5.90 22.31 8.21
N ILE A 22 -4.94 22.11 9.11
CA ILE A 22 -4.24 23.20 9.80
C ILE A 22 -3.13 23.66 8.87
N THR A 23 -3.16 24.96 8.58
CA THR A 23 -2.26 25.67 7.68
C THR A 23 -0.77 25.37 7.97
N ASP A 24 -0.08 24.99 6.90
CA ASP A 24 1.21 24.31 6.84
C ASP A 24 2.34 24.98 7.65
N ARG A 25 2.35 26.30 7.84
CA ARG A 25 3.52 26.99 8.42
C ARG A 25 3.75 26.72 9.92
N GLY A 26 2.69 26.50 10.71
CA GLY A 26 2.81 26.25 12.15
C GLY A 26 3.20 24.81 12.50
N PHE A 27 2.65 23.84 11.76
CA PHE A 27 3.01 22.42 11.87
C PHE A 27 4.43 22.18 11.32
N LEU A 28 4.80 22.80 10.19
CA LEU A 28 6.15 22.67 9.62
C LEU A 28 7.23 23.26 10.54
N ALA A 29 7.01 24.44 11.15
CA ALA A 29 7.99 25.05 12.04
C ALA A 29 8.22 24.26 13.35
N THR A 30 7.15 23.66 13.89
CA THR A 30 7.25 22.76 15.06
C THR A 30 7.87 21.40 14.69
N SER A 31 7.65 20.94 13.46
CA SER A 31 8.27 19.73 12.91
C SER A 31 9.80 19.87 12.78
N ASP A 32 10.31 21.00 12.29
CA ASP A 32 11.74 21.21 12.05
C ASP A 32 12.55 21.24 13.34
N ARG A 33 12.04 21.92 14.38
CA ARG A 33 12.68 21.94 15.71
C ARG A 33 12.70 20.54 16.33
N THR A 34 11.62 19.79 16.15
CA THR A 34 11.48 18.41 16.66
C THR A 34 12.44 17.46 15.95
N ILE A 35 12.53 17.53 14.62
CA ILE A 35 13.48 16.75 13.81
C ILE A 35 14.92 17.08 14.22
N LYS A 36 15.29 18.36 14.34
CA LYS A 36 16.64 18.77 14.78
C LYS A 36 16.98 18.22 16.16
N LYS A 37 16.05 18.30 17.13
CA LYS A 37 16.25 17.75 18.48
C LYS A 37 16.42 16.22 18.43
N TYR A 38 15.67 15.53 17.57
CA TYR A 38 15.80 14.09 17.36
C TYR A 38 17.16 13.72 16.74
N GLN A 39 17.56 14.42 15.68
CA GLN A 39 18.85 14.22 15.00
C GLN A 39 20.02 14.41 15.98
N LYS A 40 19.98 15.44 16.84
CA LYS A 40 20.99 15.63 17.89
C LYS A 40 21.07 14.46 18.87
N LYS A 41 19.93 13.84 19.23
CA LYS A 41 19.93 12.62 20.06
C LYS A 41 20.57 11.44 19.34
N VAL A 42 20.33 11.29 18.04
CA VAL A 42 20.94 10.25 17.21
C VAL A 42 22.46 10.46 17.14
N GLU A 43 22.92 11.70 16.91
CA GLU A 43 24.35 12.05 16.91
C GLU A 43 25.03 11.75 18.24
N LEU A 44 24.41 12.13 19.36
CA LEU A 44 24.91 11.78 20.69
C LEU A 44 25.00 10.26 20.88
N ALA A 45 24.02 9.49 20.37
CA ALA A 45 24.05 8.03 20.43
C ALA A 45 25.16 7.42 19.56
N LEU A 46 25.49 8.03 18.42
CA LEU A 46 26.59 7.62 17.55
C LEU A 46 27.97 7.93 18.17
N ASN A 47 28.06 9.03 18.92
CA ASN A 47 29.31 9.51 19.53
C ASN A 47 29.63 8.84 20.87
N ARG A 48 28.66 8.19 21.52
CA ARG A 48 28.91 7.40 22.74
C ARG A 48 29.86 6.24 22.43
N GLU A 49 31.04 6.29 23.06
CA GLU A 49 32.09 5.26 23.12
C GLU A 49 32.43 4.58 21.79
N LYS A 50 32.65 5.37 20.73
CA LYS A 50 33.14 4.87 19.43
C LYS A 50 32.30 3.70 18.89
N ALA A 51 30.98 3.86 18.84
CA ALA A 51 30.06 2.85 18.32
C ALA A 51 30.62 2.15 17.05
N GLY A 52 30.83 0.84 17.14
CA GLY A 52 31.28 0.02 16.01
C GLY A 52 30.27 0.00 14.87
N PRO A 53 30.64 -0.51 13.68
CA PRO A 53 29.76 -0.53 12.50
C PRO A 53 28.38 -1.13 12.75
N GLU A 54 28.27 -2.23 13.48
CA GLU A 54 26.99 -2.86 13.82
C GLU A 54 26.11 -2.00 14.73
N ARG A 55 26.73 -1.33 15.71
CA ARG A 55 26.01 -0.43 16.60
C ARG A 55 25.51 0.79 15.84
N LYS A 56 26.34 1.36 14.95
CA LYS A 56 25.94 2.47 14.06
C LYS A 56 24.81 2.05 13.13
N LEU A 57 24.85 0.85 12.56
CA LEU A 57 23.78 0.28 11.75
C LEU A 57 22.47 0.23 12.53
N SER A 58 22.48 -0.31 13.75
CA SER A 58 21.29 -0.36 14.61
C SER A 58 20.73 1.04 14.92
N ILE A 59 21.60 2.01 15.21
CA ILE A 59 21.20 3.39 15.49
C ILE A 59 20.55 4.03 14.26
N TYR A 60 21.16 3.91 13.09
CA TYR A 60 20.60 4.46 11.85
C TYR A 60 19.30 3.78 11.44
N LEU A 61 19.19 2.45 11.58
CA LEU A 61 17.95 1.72 11.35
C LEU A 61 16.81 2.24 12.23
N LYS A 62 17.04 2.33 13.56
CA LYS A 62 16.05 2.85 14.50
C LYS A 62 15.69 4.31 14.21
N ALA A 63 16.67 5.11 13.82
CA ALA A 63 16.46 6.50 13.41
C ALA A 63 15.53 6.60 12.20
N GLY A 64 15.81 5.81 11.16
CA GLY A 64 14.99 5.74 9.96
C GLY A 64 13.58 5.23 10.22
N ASP A 65 13.44 4.17 11.01
CA ASP A 65 12.14 3.58 11.35
C ASP A 65 11.25 4.57 12.12
N THR A 66 11.83 5.26 13.12
CA THR A 66 11.12 6.26 13.92
C THR A 66 10.63 7.40 13.04
N LEU A 67 11.51 7.98 12.20
CA LEU A 67 11.15 9.09 11.32
C LEU A 67 10.14 8.68 10.25
N SER A 68 10.24 7.45 9.73
CA SER A 68 9.24 6.90 8.81
C SER A 68 7.88 6.76 9.47
N GLY A 69 7.82 6.35 10.74
CA GLY A 69 6.57 6.23 11.50
C GLY A 69 5.87 7.58 11.73
N TYR A 70 6.65 8.66 11.79
CA TYR A 70 6.13 10.03 11.88
C TYR A 70 5.94 10.72 10.52
N GLY A 71 6.07 10.01 9.40
CA GLY A 71 5.90 10.58 8.06
C GLY A 71 7.07 11.45 7.57
N TYR A 72 8.18 11.55 8.32
CA TYR A 72 9.39 12.30 7.94
C TYR A 72 10.27 11.51 6.96
N PHE A 73 9.69 11.17 5.81
CA PHE A 73 10.22 10.22 4.83
C PHE A 73 11.59 10.61 4.26
N LYS A 74 11.83 11.89 3.95
CA LYS A 74 13.13 12.35 3.44
C LYS A 74 14.26 12.08 4.45
N HIS A 75 14.01 12.33 5.74
CA HIS A 75 15.00 12.07 6.78
C HIS A 75 15.16 10.57 7.05
N ALA A 76 14.07 9.80 7.00
CA ALA A 76 14.12 8.35 7.14
C ALA A 76 15.01 7.70 6.06
N ILE A 77 14.82 8.09 4.78
CA ILE A 77 15.65 7.63 3.67
C ILE A 77 17.12 7.96 3.88
N ASN A 78 17.44 9.18 4.36
CA ASN A 78 18.82 9.56 4.63
C ASN A 78 19.48 8.62 5.65
N TYR A 79 18.77 8.27 6.72
CA TYR A 79 19.30 7.33 7.72
C TYR A 79 19.44 5.90 7.18
N TYR A 80 18.50 5.40 6.37
CA TYR A 80 18.67 4.09 5.72
C TYR A 80 19.84 4.07 4.74
N LYS A 81 20.08 5.15 3.98
CA LYS A 81 21.25 5.26 3.11
C LYS A 81 22.55 5.31 3.92
N LYS A 82 22.58 6.03 5.04
CA LYS A 82 23.73 6.00 5.98
C LYS A 82 23.97 4.59 6.55
N ALA A 83 22.91 3.83 6.84
CA ALA A 83 23.01 2.44 7.27
C ALA A 83 23.60 1.51 6.18
N LEU A 84 23.13 1.63 4.93
CA LEU A 84 23.68 0.88 3.78
C LEU A 84 25.17 1.18 3.57
N ALA A 85 25.56 2.45 3.70
CA ALA A 85 26.94 2.90 3.52
C ALA A 85 27.93 2.29 4.53
N LEU A 86 27.47 1.78 5.68
CA LEU A 86 28.33 1.12 6.67
C LEU A 86 28.87 -0.23 6.19
N LYS A 87 28.27 -0.84 5.15
CA LYS A 87 28.68 -2.14 4.57
C LYS A 87 28.89 -3.25 5.61
N VAL A 88 28.09 -3.24 6.68
CA VAL A 88 28.11 -4.31 7.68
C VAL A 88 27.75 -5.63 6.98
N PRO A 89 28.52 -6.72 7.17
CA PRO A 89 28.21 -8.02 6.59
C PRO A 89 26.80 -8.48 6.97
N GLY A 90 26.09 -9.08 6.01
CA GLY A 90 24.75 -9.61 6.23
C GLY A 90 23.76 -9.26 5.13
N ASN A 91 22.48 -9.55 5.39
CA ASN A 91 21.40 -9.28 4.46
C ASN A 91 21.00 -7.81 4.51
N GLN A 92 21.36 -7.03 3.48
CA GLN A 92 21.01 -5.62 3.36
C GLN A 92 19.63 -5.39 2.72
N LEU A 93 18.98 -6.44 2.22
CA LEU A 93 17.68 -6.34 1.54
C LEU A 93 16.56 -5.69 2.38
N PRO A 94 16.48 -5.88 3.71
CA PRO A 94 15.52 -5.14 4.53
C PRO A 94 15.66 -3.61 4.44
N LEU A 95 16.89 -3.09 4.33
CA LEU A 95 17.13 -1.64 4.16
C LEU A 95 16.66 -1.16 2.79
N TYR A 96 16.99 -1.90 1.73
CA TYR A 96 16.50 -1.60 0.38
C TYR A 96 14.97 -1.58 0.32
N ASN A 97 14.32 -2.60 0.90
CA ASN A 97 12.85 -2.69 0.95
C ASN A 97 12.22 -1.52 1.72
N LYS A 98 12.84 -1.05 2.82
CA LYS A 98 12.37 0.13 3.55
C LYS A 98 12.42 1.39 2.70
N ILE A 99 13.51 1.60 1.94
CA ILE A 99 13.65 2.74 1.03
C ILE A 99 12.65 2.64 -0.13
N LEU A 100 12.53 1.48 -0.78
CA LEU A 100 11.58 1.23 -1.88
C LEU A 100 10.14 1.48 -1.44
N ARG A 101 9.77 1.09 -0.21
CA ARG A 101 8.45 1.37 0.35
C ARG A 101 8.20 2.88 0.43
N ILE A 102 9.15 3.64 0.98
CA ILE A 102 9.00 5.09 1.09
C ILE A 102 8.96 5.76 -0.28
N TYR A 103 9.82 5.38 -1.23
CA TYR A 103 9.77 5.94 -2.57
C TYR A 103 8.47 5.59 -3.31
N GLY A 104 7.88 4.43 -3.04
CA GLY A 104 6.52 4.10 -3.50
C GLY A 104 5.46 5.06 -2.95
N LEU A 105 5.51 5.38 -1.65
CA LEU A 105 4.58 6.33 -1.01
C LEU A 105 4.74 7.76 -1.52
N LEU A 106 5.98 8.16 -1.85
CA LEU A 106 6.29 9.47 -2.40
C LEU A 106 6.16 9.55 -3.93
N GLU A 107 5.72 8.46 -4.57
CA GLU A 107 5.67 8.30 -6.04
C GLU A 107 7.00 8.64 -6.74
N ASN A 108 8.13 8.52 -6.02
CA ASN A 108 9.45 8.87 -6.51
C ASN A 108 10.00 7.75 -7.42
N GLN A 109 9.67 7.86 -8.71
CA GLN A 109 9.99 6.85 -9.71
C GLN A 109 11.49 6.68 -9.91
N LYS A 110 12.22 7.81 -10.07
CA LYS A 110 13.67 7.81 -10.26
C LYS A 110 14.40 7.17 -9.10
N GLY A 111 14.08 7.58 -7.86
CA GLY A 111 14.66 6.99 -6.66
C GLY A 111 14.34 5.50 -6.52
N THR A 112 13.13 5.08 -6.91
CA THR A 112 12.75 3.67 -6.94
C THR A 112 13.64 2.87 -7.90
N GLN A 113 13.86 3.37 -9.12
CA GLN A 113 14.70 2.72 -10.12
C GLN A 113 16.15 2.60 -9.64
N GLU A 114 16.73 3.68 -9.11
CA GLU A 114 18.09 3.69 -8.57
C GLU A 114 18.28 2.61 -7.49
N ILE A 115 17.34 2.51 -6.55
CA ILE A 115 17.42 1.52 -5.46
C ILE A 115 17.18 0.10 -5.96
N LEU A 116 16.30 -0.11 -6.96
CA LEU A 116 16.12 -1.43 -7.56
C LEU A 116 17.39 -1.92 -8.27
N LEU A 117 18.11 -1.02 -8.97
CA LEU A 117 19.39 -1.34 -9.59
C LEU A 117 20.46 -1.67 -8.55
N GLU A 118 20.59 -0.84 -7.51
CA GLU A 118 21.55 -1.06 -6.42
C GLU A 118 21.29 -2.39 -5.70
N SER A 119 20.02 -2.65 -5.33
CA SER A 119 19.59 -3.90 -4.70
C SER A 119 19.78 -5.11 -5.62
N SER A 120 19.60 -4.96 -6.93
CA SER A 120 19.87 -6.04 -7.90
C SER A 120 21.37 -6.37 -7.94
N SER A 121 22.24 -5.37 -7.96
CA SER A 121 23.70 -5.57 -7.91
C SER A 121 24.13 -6.25 -6.61
N PHE A 122 23.55 -5.85 -5.47
CA PHE A 122 23.76 -6.53 -4.19
C PHE A 122 23.36 -8.02 -4.27
N LEU A 123 22.17 -8.33 -4.77
CA LEU A 123 21.68 -9.71 -4.87
C LEU A 123 22.47 -10.58 -5.86
N GLN A 124 23.07 -10.00 -6.89
CA GLN A 124 23.98 -10.72 -7.79
C GLN A 124 25.25 -11.15 -7.06
N LYS A 125 25.80 -10.30 -6.19
CA LYS A 125 26.99 -10.59 -5.37
C LYS A 125 26.70 -11.51 -4.18
N HIS A 126 25.43 -11.56 -3.75
CA HIS A 126 25.00 -12.32 -2.58
C HIS A 126 23.78 -13.22 -2.89
N PRO A 127 23.95 -14.27 -3.72
CA PRO A 127 22.86 -15.12 -4.18
C PRO A 127 22.13 -15.85 -3.04
N GLN A 128 22.76 -16.07 -1.89
CA GLN A 128 22.15 -16.68 -0.71
C GLN A 128 20.94 -15.89 -0.16
N TYR A 129 20.85 -14.59 -0.48
CA TYR A 129 19.72 -13.73 -0.09
C TYR A 129 18.61 -13.68 -1.14
N GLN A 130 18.70 -14.41 -2.25
CA GLN A 130 17.64 -14.53 -3.27
C GLN A 130 16.53 -15.53 -2.87
N ARG A 131 16.10 -15.48 -1.61
CA ARG A 131 15.05 -16.35 -1.04
C ARG A 131 14.39 -15.70 0.17
N GLY A 132 13.22 -16.23 0.53
CA GLY A 132 12.47 -15.80 1.72
C GLY A 132 11.75 -14.45 1.53
N ALA A 133 11.10 -14.00 2.60
CA ALA A 133 10.15 -12.88 2.56
C ALA A 133 10.75 -11.56 2.04
N GLN A 134 12.00 -11.26 2.40
CA GLN A 134 12.65 -10.02 1.95
C GLN A 134 12.89 -10.01 0.44
N TYR A 135 13.27 -11.16 -0.12
CA TYR A 135 13.45 -11.30 -1.57
C TYR A 135 12.13 -11.25 -2.31
N SER A 136 11.09 -11.91 -1.80
CA SER A 136 9.74 -11.78 -2.36
C SER A 136 9.25 -10.33 -2.36
N ALA A 137 9.44 -9.59 -1.27
CA ALA A 137 9.07 -8.17 -1.20
C ALA A 137 9.83 -7.31 -2.23
N PHE A 138 11.13 -7.55 -2.39
CA PHE A 138 11.95 -6.92 -3.43
C PHE A 138 11.41 -7.24 -4.84
N LEU A 139 11.14 -8.51 -5.13
CA LEU A 139 10.66 -8.93 -6.44
C LEU A 139 9.28 -8.34 -6.77
N LEU A 140 8.39 -8.22 -5.80
CA LEU A 140 7.09 -7.56 -5.99
C LEU A 140 7.26 -6.09 -6.35
N LYS A 141 8.17 -5.37 -5.67
CA LYS A 141 8.48 -3.97 -6.02
C LYS A 141 9.15 -3.85 -7.38
N LYS A 142 10.05 -4.77 -7.72
CA LYS A 142 10.66 -4.82 -9.05
C LYS A 142 9.61 -5.07 -10.13
N ALA A 143 8.67 -5.98 -9.90
CA ALA A 143 7.60 -6.31 -10.84
C ALA A 143 6.58 -5.18 -11.03
N ASP A 144 6.25 -4.47 -9.96
CA ASP A 144 5.43 -3.27 -10.03
C ASP A 144 6.13 -2.18 -10.86
N ASN A 145 7.43 -1.99 -10.64
CA ASN A 145 8.23 -1.05 -11.43
C ASN A 145 8.39 -1.48 -12.89
N SER A 146 8.59 -2.78 -13.16
CA SER A 146 8.86 -3.37 -14.48
C SER A 146 7.75 -3.14 -15.51
N ARG A 147 6.59 -2.65 -15.07
CA ARG A 147 5.42 -2.33 -15.89
C ARG A 147 5.52 -0.95 -16.52
N ARG A 148 6.57 -0.18 -16.22
CA ARG A 148 6.79 1.16 -16.75
C ARG A 148 7.76 1.11 -17.94
N PRO A 149 7.61 1.96 -18.97
CA PRO A 149 8.44 1.88 -20.19
C PRO A 149 9.96 1.95 -19.98
N SER A 150 10.44 2.56 -18.88
CA SER A 150 11.86 2.78 -18.57
C SER A 150 12.40 1.95 -17.40
N SER A 151 11.82 0.78 -17.13
CA SER A 151 11.99 0.05 -15.87
C SER A 151 12.92 -1.17 -15.92
N VAL A 152 13.28 -1.66 -14.74
CA VAL A 152 14.12 -2.86 -14.58
C VAL A 152 13.31 -4.10 -14.91
N SER A 153 13.72 -4.87 -15.92
CA SER A 153 13.03 -6.09 -16.36
C SER A 153 13.19 -7.25 -15.37
N LEU A 154 12.19 -8.14 -15.35
CA LEU A 154 12.22 -9.39 -14.60
C LEU A 154 12.79 -10.52 -15.46
N SER A 155 13.65 -11.35 -14.88
CA SER A 155 14.05 -12.63 -15.47
C SER A 155 12.92 -13.68 -15.35
N LYS A 156 12.98 -14.74 -16.17
CA LYS A 156 12.04 -15.87 -16.10
C LYS A 156 11.98 -16.51 -14.71
N LYS A 157 13.15 -16.64 -14.05
CA LYS A 157 13.26 -17.17 -12.68
C LYS A 157 12.54 -16.27 -11.67
N GLU A 158 12.71 -14.95 -11.77
CA GLU A 158 12.03 -13.99 -10.91
C GLU A 158 10.51 -14.03 -11.09
N VAL A 159 10.03 -14.11 -12.35
CA VAL A 159 8.59 -14.29 -12.64
C VAL A 159 8.04 -15.56 -11.98
N TYR A 160 8.77 -16.68 -12.08
CA TYR A 160 8.38 -17.93 -11.44
C TYR A 160 8.31 -17.81 -9.91
N GLN A 161 9.31 -17.16 -9.29
CA GLN A 161 9.34 -16.93 -7.84
C GLN A 161 8.20 -16.02 -7.37
N ILE A 162 7.92 -14.95 -8.11
CA ILE A 162 6.80 -14.06 -7.81
C ILE A 162 5.49 -14.83 -7.82
N ARG A 163 5.22 -15.62 -8.87
CA ARG A 163 3.97 -16.40 -9.01
C ARG A 163 3.66 -17.33 -7.83
N ARG A 164 4.69 -17.79 -7.12
CA ARG A 164 4.57 -18.66 -5.94
C ARG A 164 4.50 -17.89 -4.62
N SER A 165 4.71 -16.58 -4.64
CA SER A 165 4.66 -15.73 -3.46
C SER A 165 3.23 -15.28 -3.16
N ALA A 166 2.89 -15.12 -1.88
CA ALA A 166 1.58 -14.63 -1.44
C ALA A 166 1.23 -13.26 -2.05
N GLY A 167 2.23 -12.39 -2.24
CA GLY A 167 2.02 -11.05 -2.80
C GLY A 167 1.75 -11.01 -4.31
N TYR A 168 1.83 -12.14 -5.04
CA TYR A 168 1.44 -12.18 -6.45
C TYR A 168 -0.03 -11.86 -6.66
N VAL A 169 -0.88 -12.31 -5.73
CA VAL A 169 -2.31 -12.00 -5.73
C VAL A 169 -2.51 -10.50 -5.63
N GLU A 170 -1.81 -9.83 -4.71
CA GLU A 170 -1.88 -8.36 -4.54
C GLU A 170 -1.42 -7.61 -5.79
N LEU A 171 -0.33 -8.07 -6.42
CA LEU A 171 0.19 -7.48 -7.65
C LEU A 171 -0.85 -7.53 -8.79
N LYS A 172 -1.56 -8.64 -8.91
CA LYS A 172 -2.59 -8.85 -9.93
C LYS A 172 -3.91 -8.16 -9.61
N LEU A 173 -4.28 -8.09 -8.33
CA LEU A 173 -5.37 -7.23 -7.88
C LEU A 173 -5.07 -5.77 -8.20
N SER A 174 -3.82 -5.32 -8.04
CA SER A 174 -3.40 -3.97 -8.44
C SER A 174 -3.56 -3.74 -9.95
N ASP A 175 -3.22 -4.72 -10.79
CA ASP A 175 -3.45 -4.62 -12.24
C ASP A 175 -4.94 -4.54 -12.58
N ALA A 176 -5.75 -5.42 -11.99
CA ALA A 176 -7.19 -5.41 -12.18
C ALA A 176 -7.79 -4.06 -11.75
N LYS A 177 -7.41 -3.53 -10.58
CA LYS A 177 -7.83 -2.19 -10.11
C LYS A 177 -7.45 -1.08 -11.08
N LYS A 178 -6.25 -1.15 -11.69
CA LYS A 178 -5.83 -0.17 -12.70
C LYS A 178 -6.75 -0.20 -13.92
N TYR A 179 -6.95 -1.37 -14.53
CA TYR A 179 -7.85 -1.53 -15.68
C TYR A 179 -9.28 -1.14 -15.34
N PHE A 180 -9.76 -1.49 -14.14
CA PHE A 180 -11.06 -1.11 -13.64
C PHE A 180 -11.24 0.41 -13.57
N SER A 181 -10.28 1.14 -13.00
CA SER A 181 -10.31 2.61 -12.94
C SER A 181 -10.28 3.27 -14.33
N GLN A 182 -9.75 2.57 -15.33
CA GLN A 182 -9.74 2.98 -16.74
C GLN A 182 -11.01 2.56 -17.50
N LYS A 183 -12.01 2.00 -16.80
CA LYS A 183 -13.24 1.41 -17.36
C LYS A 183 -13.00 0.22 -18.30
N GLU A 184 -11.81 -0.38 -18.27
CA GLU A 184 -11.46 -1.58 -19.03
C GLU A 184 -11.90 -2.84 -18.27
N TYR A 185 -13.20 -2.93 -17.92
CA TYR A 185 -13.75 -3.97 -17.03
C TYR A 185 -13.48 -5.39 -17.52
N GLN A 186 -13.51 -5.62 -18.84
CA GLN A 186 -13.22 -6.92 -19.44
C GLN A 186 -11.80 -7.40 -19.13
N LYS A 187 -10.79 -6.53 -19.29
CA LYS A 187 -9.40 -6.87 -18.96
C LYS A 187 -9.22 -7.08 -17.46
N SER A 188 -9.91 -6.27 -16.66
CA SER A 188 -9.91 -6.42 -15.20
C SER A 188 -10.47 -7.78 -14.76
N ILE A 189 -11.66 -8.19 -15.24
CA ILE A 189 -12.26 -9.47 -14.85
C ILE A 189 -11.45 -10.67 -15.36
N GLU A 190 -10.80 -10.58 -16.52
CA GLU A 190 -9.92 -11.65 -17.04
C GLU A 190 -8.73 -11.92 -16.10
N ILE A 191 -8.14 -10.87 -15.53
CA ILE A 191 -7.09 -11.01 -14.51
C ILE A 191 -7.65 -11.67 -13.26
N LEU A 192 -8.81 -11.21 -12.80
CA LEU A 192 -9.42 -11.72 -11.57
C LEU A 192 -9.84 -13.20 -11.70
N ARG A 193 -10.35 -13.65 -12.86
CA ARG A 193 -10.75 -15.06 -13.09
C ARG A 193 -9.62 -16.07 -12.92
N THR A 194 -8.36 -15.63 -12.85
CA THR A 194 -7.22 -16.49 -12.52
C THR A 194 -7.11 -16.85 -11.03
N TYR A 195 -8.01 -16.35 -10.18
CA TYR A 195 -8.02 -16.53 -8.72
C TYR A 195 -9.30 -17.19 -8.19
N ASP A 196 -9.15 -17.97 -7.13
CA ASP A 196 -10.28 -18.44 -6.33
C ASP A 196 -10.64 -17.40 -5.24
N PHE A 197 -11.75 -16.69 -5.45
CA PHE A 197 -12.22 -15.68 -4.49
C PHE A 197 -13.09 -16.26 -3.36
N ARG A 198 -13.36 -17.57 -3.30
CA ARG A 198 -14.25 -18.14 -2.27
C ARG A 198 -13.73 -17.92 -0.85
N SER A 199 -12.41 -18.00 -0.66
CA SER A 199 -11.72 -17.74 0.60
C SER A 199 -11.09 -16.34 0.69
N ALA A 200 -11.31 -15.48 -0.30
CA ALA A 200 -10.72 -14.14 -0.31
C ALA A 200 -11.39 -13.23 0.73
N PRO A 201 -10.69 -12.17 1.19
CA PRO A 201 -11.31 -11.11 1.99
C PRO A 201 -12.54 -10.50 1.29
N LEU A 202 -13.52 -10.05 2.08
CA LEU A 202 -14.79 -9.53 1.56
C LEU A 202 -14.61 -8.39 0.55
N SER A 203 -13.64 -7.49 0.76
CA SER A 203 -13.35 -6.39 -0.17
C SER A 203 -12.94 -6.89 -1.56
N GLN A 204 -12.21 -8.00 -1.64
CA GLN A 204 -11.80 -8.61 -2.89
C GLN A 204 -12.95 -9.33 -3.58
N LYS A 205 -13.80 -10.03 -2.81
CA LYS A 205 -15.04 -10.63 -3.32
C LYS A 205 -15.95 -9.58 -3.95
N VAL A 206 -16.16 -8.46 -3.26
CA VAL A 206 -16.97 -7.33 -3.75
C VAL A 206 -16.37 -6.70 -4.99
N PHE A 207 -15.04 -6.56 -5.06
CA PHE A 207 -14.37 -6.10 -6.27
C PHE A 207 -14.59 -7.04 -7.46
N TYR A 208 -14.48 -8.35 -7.23
CA TYR A 208 -14.79 -9.36 -8.23
C TYR A 208 -16.25 -9.31 -8.69
N ASP A 209 -17.19 -9.27 -7.73
CA ASP A 209 -18.63 -9.23 -7.99
C ASP A 209 -19.03 -8.01 -8.82
N LEU A 210 -18.50 -6.82 -8.50
CA LEU A 210 -18.74 -5.61 -9.28
C LEU A 210 -18.18 -5.71 -10.71
N ASN A 211 -16.95 -6.22 -10.87
CA ASN A 211 -16.37 -6.44 -12.21
C ASN A 211 -17.21 -7.41 -13.04
N ASN A 212 -17.66 -8.50 -12.42
CA ASN A 212 -18.44 -9.52 -13.10
C ASN A 212 -19.82 -8.97 -13.48
N TYR A 213 -20.46 -8.16 -12.63
CA TYR A 213 -21.72 -7.49 -12.95
C TYR A 213 -21.58 -6.51 -14.13
N LEU A 214 -20.50 -5.72 -14.15
CA LEU A 214 -20.28 -4.72 -15.20
C LEU A 214 -19.96 -5.35 -16.57
N THR A 215 -19.35 -6.54 -16.59
CA THR A 215 -18.97 -7.24 -17.84
C THR A 215 -20.05 -8.20 -18.34
N ASP A 216 -20.82 -8.82 -17.45
CA ASP A 216 -21.87 -9.77 -17.78
C ASP A 216 -23.18 -9.40 -17.06
N ARG A 217 -23.74 -8.26 -17.49
CA ARG A 217 -25.00 -7.66 -16.96
C ARG A 217 -26.22 -8.58 -17.05
N LYS A 218 -26.13 -9.70 -17.78
CA LYS A 218 -27.25 -10.62 -18.06
C LYS A 218 -27.25 -11.88 -17.18
N GLY A 219 -26.24 -12.06 -16.33
CA GLY A 219 -26.17 -13.26 -15.50
C GLY A 219 -26.92 -13.16 -14.18
N LYS A 220 -27.68 -14.22 -13.86
CA LYS A 220 -28.14 -14.56 -12.49
C LYS A 220 -26.96 -15.05 -11.64
N HIS A 221 -25.84 -14.35 -11.68
CA HIS A 221 -24.64 -14.71 -10.94
C HIS A 221 -24.90 -14.48 -9.47
N ARG A 222 -24.66 -15.51 -8.65
CA ARG A 222 -24.72 -15.35 -7.20
C ARG A 222 -23.47 -14.61 -6.75
N PHE A 223 -23.63 -13.38 -6.26
CA PHE A 223 -22.52 -12.62 -5.69
C PHE A 223 -21.84 -13.41 -4.57
N LEU A 224 -20.50 -13.42 -4.60
CA LEU A 224 -19.67 -14.07 -3.60
C LEU A 224 -19.83 -13.42 -2.22
N CYS A 225 -20.10 -12.11 -2.19
CA CYS A 225 -20.31 -11.35 -0.96
C CYS A 225 -21.68 -11.60 -0.28
N ARG A 226 -22.61 -12.32 -0.93
CA ARG A 226 -23.98 -12.55 -0.45
C ARG A 226 -24.04 -13.20 0.93
N LYS A 227 -23.13 -14.16 1.19
CA LYS A 227 -23.12 -14.90 2.46
C LYS A 227 -22.82 -13.95 3.62
N GLU A 228 -21.77 -13.16 3.50
CA GLU A 228 -21.36 -12.17 4.51
C GLU A 228 -22.44 -11.09 4.70
N LEU A 229 -23.10 -10.64 3.63
CA LEU A 229 -24.22 -9.70 3.72
C LEU A 229 -25.39 -10.28 4.54
N SER A 230 -25.74 -11.55 4.33
CA SER A 230 -26.83 -12.19 5.10
C SER A 230 -26.51 -12.36 6.59
N LEU A 231 -25.23 -12.55 6.94
CA LEU A 231 -24.80 -12.69 8.33
C LEU A 231 -24.69 -11.33 9.05
N TYR A 232 -24.36 -10.27 8.31
CA TYR A 232 -24.07 -8.95 8.88
C TYR A 232 -24.75 -7.81 8.10
N PRO A 233 -26.09 -7.80 7.96
CA PRO A 233 -26.79 -6.87 7.07
C PRO A 233 -26.62 -5.39 7.44
N SER A 234 -26.33 -5.09 8.71
CA SER A 234 -26.23 -3.73 9.25
C SER A 234 -24.81 -3.32 9.63
N ALA A 235 -23.78 -4.14 9.33
CA ALA A 235 -22.42 -3.82 9.72
C ALA A 235 -21.87 -2.63 8.91
N PRO A 236 -21.16 -1.67 9.54
CA PRO A 236 -20.68 -0.45 8.90
C PRO A 236 -19.40 -0.68 8.08
N SER A 237 -19.37 -1.73 7.26
CA SER A 237 -18.25 -2.06 6.38
C SER A 237 -18.49 -1.54 4.98
N PHE A 238 -17.50 -0.89 4.37
CA PHE A 238 -17.59 -0.43 2.99
C PHE A 238 -17.89 -1.56 2.01
N SER A 239 -17.30 -2.74 2.23
CA SER A 239 -17.51 -3.88 1.35
C SER A 239 -18.94 -4.40 1.46
N LEU A 240 -19.52 -4.43 2.67
CA LEU A 240 -20.92 -4.80 2.85
C LEU A 240 -21.87 -3.78 2.25
N LYS A 241 -21.56 -2.48 2.37
CA LYS A 241 -22.36 -1.41 1.76
C LYS A 241 -22.38 -1.52 0.22
N ILE A 242 -21.22 -1.74 -0.41
CA ILE A 242 -21.15 -1.98 -1.87
C ILE A 242 -21.84 -3.31 -2.22
N CYS A 243 -21.68 -4.38 -1.44
CA CYS A 243 -22.35 -5.65 -1.66
C CYS A 243 -23.88 -5.51 -1.62
N SER A 244 -24.42 -4.80 -0.62
CA SER A 244 -25.85 -4.50 -0.50
C SER A 244 -26.36 -3.73 -1.71
N PHE A 245 -25.61 -2.73 -2.14
CA PHE A 245 -25.93 -1.93 -3.31
C PHE A 245 -25.94 -2.76 -4.60
N LEU A 246 -24.96 -3.65 -4.81
CA LEU A 246 -24.95 -4.61 -5.92
C LEU A 246 -26.17 -5.56 -5.89
N HIS A 247 -26.56 -6.00 -4.70
CA HIS A 247 -27.74 -6.85 -4.53
C HIS A 247 -29.05 -6.14 -4.87
N GLN A 248 -29.18 -4.85 -4.54
CA GLN A 248 -30.30 -4.02 -4.95
C GLN A 248 -30.31 -3.82 -6.46
N ALA A 249 -29.16 -3.48 -7.06
CA ALA A 249 -28.98 -3.37 -8.50
C ALA A 249 -29.47 -4.61 -9.27
N GLN A 250 -29.14 -5.80 -8.75
CA GLN A 250 -29.52 -7.07 -9.37
C GLN A 250 -31.04 -7.35 -9.28
N LYS A 251 -31.74 -6.80 -8.28
CA LYS A 251 -33.18 -7.01 -8.07
C LYS A 251 -34.03 -5.98 -8.83
N ASP A 252 -33.68 -4.71 -8.68
CA ASP A 252 -34.60 -3.61 -8.96
C ASP A 252 -34.44 -3.06 -10.39
N GLN A 253 -33.44 -3.55 -11.16
CA GLN A 253 -33.04 -3.17 -12.54
C GLN A 253 -32.70 -1.68 -12.75
N ASP A 254 -33.35 -0.77 -12.02
CA ASP A 254 -33.22 0.68 -12.13
C ASP A 254 -32.65 1.27 -10.82
N ILE A 255 -31.32 1.32 -10.73
CA ILE A 255 -30.66 2.12 -9.69
C ILE A 255 -30.82 3.59 -10.05
N ASN A 256 -31.39 4.39 -9.14
CA ASN A 256 -31.51 5.82 -9.39
C ASN A 256 -30.19 6.56 -9.08
N LYS A 257 -30.04 7.74 -9.68
CA LYS A 257 -28.82 8.56 -9.53
C LYS A 257 -28.53 8.95 -8.08
N ASN A 258 -29.56 9.21 -7.28
CA ASN A 258 -29.40 9.64 -5.88
C ASN A 258 -28.73 8.55 -5.02
N GLU A 259 -29.04 7.27 -5.28
CA GLU A 259 -28.41 6.15 -4.58
C GLU A 259 -26.92 6.03 -4.93
N ILE A 260 -26.58 6.20 -6.21
CA ILE A 260 -25.18 6.22 -6.68
C ILE A 260 -24.40 7.39 -6.05
N ASP A 261 -24.98 8.59 -6.08
CA ASP A 261 -24.37 9.78 -5.48
C ASP A 261 -24.16 9.61 -3.97
N THR A 262 -25.11 8.97 -3.29
CA THR A 262 -25.02 8.65 -1.86
C THR A 262 -23.87 7.68 -1.57
N VAL A 263 -23.78 6.57 -2.32
CA VAL A 263 -22.73 5.55 -2.11
C VAL A 263 -21.35 6.12 -2.45
N THR A 264 -21.21 6.81 -3.58
CA THR A 264 -19.92 7.36 -4.02
C THR A 264 -19.43 8.49 -3.12
N SER A 265 -20.31 9.39 -2.67
CA SER A 265 -19.96 10.44 -1.69
C SER A 265 -19.53 9.82 -0.36
N TRP A 266 -20.23 8.78 0.09
CA TRP A 266 -19.86 8.05 1.29
C TRP A 266 -18.47 7.39 1.17
N ILE A 267 -18.14 6.77 0.03
CA ILE A 267 -16.80 6.20 -0.24
C ILE A 267 -15.73 7.31 -0.20
N LYS A 268 -15.93 8.43 -0.91
CA LYS A 268 -14.96 9.53 -0.94
C LYS A 268 -14.66 10.07 0.47
N ASN A 269 -15.70 10.25 1.28
CA ASN A 269 -15.58 10.88 2.59
C ASN A 269 -15.05 9.94 3.67
N ASN A 270 -15.39 8.65 3.62
CA ASN A 270 -15.06 7.70 4.71
C ASN A 270 -13.96 6.70 4.32
N HIS A 271 -13.78 6.43 3.03
CA HIS A 271 -12.88 5.40 2.50
C HIS A 271 -12.14 5.87 1.23
N PRO A 272 -11.36 6.97 1.28
CA PRO A 272 -10.74 7.55 0.09
C PRO A 272 -9.84 6.57 -0.69
N ASN A 273 -9.20 5.61 0.00
CA ASN A 273 -8.38 4.56 -0.63
C ASN A 273 -9.20 3.57 -1.50
N GLU A 274 -10.52 3.50 -1.29
CA GLU A 274 -11.45 2.66 -2.04
C GLU A 274 -12.15 3.44 -3.17
N SER A 275 -11.72 4.67 -3.45
CA SER A 275 -12.28 5.51 -4.53
C SER A 275 -12.17 4.88 -5.93
N PHE A 276 -11.30 3.88 -6.12
CA PHE A 276 -11.21 3.15 -7.39
C PHE A 276 -12.49 2.37 -7.73
N PHE A 277 -13.39 2.12 -6.77
CA PHE A 277 -14.71 1.53 -7.03
C PHE A 277 -15.68 2.50 -7.74
N ILE A 278 -15.46 3.81 -7.60
CA ILE A 278 -16.42 4.84 -8.02
C ILE A 278 -16.71 4.80 -9.52
N PRO A 279 -15.73 4.67 -10.44
CA PRO A 279 -16.02 4.59 -11.87
C PRO A 279 -17.01 3.48 -12.22
N GLY A 280 -16.82 2.28 -11.65
CA GLY A 280 -17.71 1.17 -11.88
C GLY A 280 -19.08 1.33 -11.24
N ILE A 281 -19.16 1.91 -10.03
CA ILE A 281 -20.44 2.24 -9.38
C ILE A 281 -21.25 3.22 -10.22
N ASN A 282 -20.60 4.26 -10.76
CA ASN A 282 -21.25 5.23 -11.65
C ASN A 282 -21.78 4.58 -12.93
N ASP A 283 -21.04 3.61 -13.49
CA ASP A 283 -21.44 2.91 -14.72
C ASP A 283 -22.56 1.87 -14.50
N LEU A 284 -23.00 1.67 -13.24
CA LEU A 284 -24.23 0.94 -12.94
C LEU A 284 -25.49 1.76 -13.24
N TYR A 285 -25.37 3.10 -13.28
CA TYR A 285 -26.46 3.96 -13.72
C TYR A 285 -26.72 3.73 -15.21
N GLN A 286 -27.95 3.40 -15.57
CA GLN A 286 -28.41 3.28 -16.96
C GLN A 286 -29.44 4.34 -17.32
N GLY A 287 -29.38 5.53 -16.69
CA GLY A 287 -30.39 6.57 -16.90
C GLY A 287 -30.75 6.74 -18.36
N ASP A 288 -32.05 6.89 -18.61
CA ASP A 288 -32.72 6.92 -19.91
C ASP A 288 -31.82 7.48 -21.03
N ASN A 289 -31.19 6.56 -21.79
CA ASN A 289 -30.62 6.88 -23.10
C ASN A 289 -31.74 6.99 -24.12
#